data_AF-A0A940RQE6-F1
#
_entry.id   AF-A0A940RQE6-F1
#
_cell.length_a   1.000
_cell.length_b   1.000
_cell.length_c   1.000
_cell.angle_alpha   90.00
_cell.angle_beta   90.00
_cell.angle_gamma   90.00
#
_symmetry.space_group_name_H-M   'P 1'
#
loop_
_entity.id
_entity.type
_entity.pdbx_description
1 polymer ?
#
loop_
_entity_poly.entity_id
_entity_poly.type
_entity_poly.pdbx_seq_one_letter_code
_entity_poly.pdbx_strand_id
1 'polypeptide(L)'
;MMVVGDVRNTSGGSSTAFDVTFTLTVHDARLLWAAAADRLRRTPGLTEEDVEETIGTVEDPAIAECISVLAAPAQIPGCMPERFEVREANGVARSGGTVVQLAQAQRTAVG
;
A
#
# COMPACT_ATOMS: atom_id res chain seq x y z
N MET A 1 -1.38 -44.20 31.86
CA MET A 1 -0.98 -42.99 32.60
C MET A 1 -0.04 -42.21 31.70
N MET A 2 -0.54 -41.15 31.08
CA MET A 2 0.10 -40.43 29.98
C MET A 2 0.47 -39.03 30.49
N VAL A 3 1.76 -38.71 30.57
CA VAL A 3 2.23 -37.33 30.79
C VAL A 3 2.39 -36.69 29.42
N VAL A 4 1.40 -35.90 29.02
CA VAL A 4 1.50 -35.01 27.87
C VAL A 4 2.36 -33.83 28.30
N GLY A 5 3.60 -33.79 27.82
CA GLY A 5 4.46 -32.63 27.97
C GLY A 5 3.90 -31.45 27.19
N ASP A 6 3.75 -30.32 27.87
CA ASP A 6 3.43 -29.01 27.31
C ASP A 6 4.49 -28.64 26.25
N VAL A 7 4.18 -28.86 24.96
CA VAL A 7 4.98 -28.32 23.85
C VAL A 7 4.68 -26.83 23.79
N ARG A 8 5.42 -26.05 24.57
CA ARG A 8 5.56 -24.61 24.30
C ARG A 8 6.40 -24.48 23.04
N ASN A 9 5.73 -24.34 21.91
CA ASN A 9 6.40 -23.89 20.70
C ASN A 9 6.79 -22.40 20.87
N THR A 10 7.92 -22.14 21.52
CA THR A 10 8.57 -20.83 21.49
C THR A 10 9.31 -20.67 20.16
N SER A 11 8.58 -20.43 19.08
CA SER A 11 9.18 -19.89 17.86
C SER A 11 9.41 -18.39 18.06
N GLY A 12 10.46 -18.05 18.81
CA GLY A 12 10.95 -16.69 18.97
C GLY A 12 11.61 -16.19 17.69
N GLY A 13 10.80 -15.87 16.69
CA GLY A 13 11.26 -15.01 15.58
C GLY A 13 11.13 -13.57 16.05
N SER A 14 12.25 -12.93 16.42
CA SER A 14 12.26 -11.48 16.62
C SER A 14 12.01 -10.81 15.27
N SER A 15 10.76 -10.45 14.98
CA SER A 15 10.45 -9.62 13.81
C SER A 15 11.09 -8.26 14.01
N THR A 16 12.05 -7.92 13.15
CA THR A 16 12.69 -6.60 13.14
C THR A 16 12.04 -5.77 12.05
N ALA A 17 11.48 -4.61 12.42
CA ALA A 17 10.93 -3.67 11.47
C ALA A 17 12.06 -2.91 10.76
N PHE A 18 11.92 -2.72 9.45
CA PHE A 18 12.83 -1.91 8.65
C PHE A 18 12.02 -0.88 7.87
N ASP A 19 12.42 0.39 7.97
CA ASP A 19 11.84 1.49 7.20
C ASP A 19 12.66 1.73 5.93
N VAL A 20 12.00 1.76 4.77
CA VAL A 20 12.61 2.10 3.48
C VAL A 20 11.94 3.36 2.95
N THR A 21 12.70 4.44 2.87
CA THR A 21 12.21 5.74 2.38
C THR A 21 12.87 6.10 1.06
N PHE A 22 12.08 6.54 0.08
CA PHE A 22 12.57 7.11 -1.16
C PHE A 22 11.81 8.41 -1.48
N THR A 23 12.49 9.34 -2.14
CA THR A 23 11.92 10.61 -2.60
C THR A 23 11.92 10.61 -4.12
N LEU A 24 10.78 10.97 -4.71
CA LEU A 24 10.60 11.05 -6.16
C LEU A 24 10.14 12.45 -6.56
N THR A 25 10.52 12.86 -7.76
CA THR A 25 10.05 14.11 -8.38
C THR A 25 9.16 13.75 -9.57
N VAL A 26 7.96 14.30 -9.60
CA VAL A 26 7.05 14.13 -10.74
C VAL A 26 7.41 15.15 -11.81
N HIS A 27 7.87 14.66 -12.96
CA HIS A 27 8.24 15.52 -14.10
C HIS A 27 7.10 15.70 -15.11
N ASP A 28 6.17 14.74 -15.17
CA ASP A 28 5.02 14.77 -16.06
C ASP A 28 3.81 14.11 -15.37
N ALA A 29 2.84 14.93 -15.00
CA ALA A 29 1.63 14.51 -14.32
C ALA A 29 0.72 13.64 -15.20
N ARG A 30 0.70 13.87 -16.53
CA ARG A 30 -0.15 13.12 -17.46
C ARG A 30 0.40 11.73 -17.70
N LEU A 31 1.73 11.59 -17.85
CA LEU A 31 2.37 10.28 -17.94
C LEU A 31 2.17 9.48 -16.66
N LEU A 32 2.28 10.13 -15.49
CA LEU A 32 2.00 9.51 -14.20
C LEU A 32 0.55 9.01 -14.12
N TRP A 33 -0.42 9.85 -14.45
CA TRP A 33 -1.84 9.50 -14.46
C TRP A 33 -2.13 8.33 -15.40
N ALA A 34 -1.60 8.38 -16.64
CA ALA A 34 -1.81 7.32 -17.62
C ALA A 34 -1.29 5.96 -17.14
N ALA A 35 -0.13 5.94 -16.48
CA ALA A 35 0.43 4.73 -15.90
C ALA A 35 -0.43 4.22 -14.73
N ALA A 36 -0.91 5.11 -13.86
CA ALA A 36 -1.79 4.74 -12.74
C ALA A 36 -3.14 4.19 -13.25
N ALA A 37 -3.75 4.85 -14.23
CA ALA A 37 -4.98 4.43 -14.88
C ALA A 37 -4.83 3.04 -15.54
N ASP A 38 -3.73 2.80 -16.27
CA ASP A 38 -3.45 1.49 -16.87
C ASP A 38 -3.35 0.39 -15.81
N ARG A 39 -2.73 0.67 -14.66
CA ARG A 39 -2.66 -0.27 -13.55
C ARG A 39 -4.04 -0.54 -12.94
N LEU A 40 -4.85 0.49 -12.73
CA LEU A 40 -6.20 0.37 -12.19
C LEU A 40 -7.13 -0.41 -13.12
N ARG A 41 -7.10 -0.14 -14.43
CA ARG A 41 -7.92 -0.83 -15.45
C ARG A 41 -7.61 -2.32 -15.58
N ARG A 42 -6.45 -2.78 -15.13
CA ARG A 42 -6.14 -4.22 -15.04
C ARG A 42 -6.88 -4.92 -13.90
N THR A 43 -7.47 -4.15 -12.98
CA THR A 43 -8.31 -4.67 -11.89
C THR A 43 -9.67 -5.07 -12.46
N PRO A 44 -10.05 -6.36 -12.41
CA PRO A 44 -11.34 -6.80 -12.95
C PRO A 44 -12.51 -6.09 -12.26
N GLY A 45 -13.46 -5.60 -13.06
CA GLY A 45 -14.68 -4.98 -12.57
C GLY A 45 -14.56 -3.49 -12.18
N LEU A 46 -13.37 -2.90 -12.31
CA LEU A 46 -13.20 -1.46 -12.14
C LEU A 46 -13.68 -0.71 -13.40
N THR A 47 -14.54 0.28 -13.24
CA THR A 47 -15.01 1.14 -14.35
C THR A 47 -14.10 2.35 -14.54
N GLU A 48 -14.28 3.09 -15.64
CA GLU A 48 -13.53 4.33 -15.86
C GLU A 48 -13.92 5.43 -14.84
N GLU A 49 -15.17 5.46 -14.39
CA GLU A 49 -15.63 6.37 -13.33
C GLU A 49 -14.89 6.09 -12.02
N ASP A 50 -14.75 4.81 -11.65
CA ASP A 50 -13.98 4.41 -10.45
C ASP A 50 -12.50 4.82 -10.56
N VAL A 51 -11.92 4.80 -11.77
CA VAL A 51 -10.54 5.26 -12.01
C VAL A 51 -10.45 6.75 -11.72
N GLU A 52 -11.32 7.56 -12.32
CA GLU A 52 -11.32 9.02 -12.13
C GLU A 52 -11.63 9.42 -10.68
N GLU A 53 -12.52 8.70 -9.99
CA GLU A 53 -12.77 8.90 -8.55
C GLU A 53 -11.55 8.58 -7.69
N THR A 54 -10.73 7.61 -8.10
CA THR A 54 -9.54 7.18 -7.34
C THR A 54 -8.34 8.10 -7.58
N ILE A 55 -8.06 8.46 -8.84
CA ILE A 55 -6.81 9.17 -9.20
C ILE A 55 -7.02 10.54 -9.84
N GLY A 56 -8.25 11.08 -9.80
CA GLY A 56 -8.61 12.33 -10.46
C GLY A 56 -8.74 12.19 -11.98
N THR A 57 -9.09 13.27 -12.65
CA THR A 57 -9.19 13.29 -14.12
C THR A 57 -7.81 13.47 -14.75
N VAL A 58 -7.71 13.28 -16.07
CA VAL A 58 -6.44 13.49 -16.79
C VAL A 58 -6.02 14.98 -16.84
N GLU A 59 -6.98 15.90 -16.76
CA GLU A 59 -6.73 17.35 -16.69
C GLU A 59 -6.33 17.81 -15.28
N ASP A 60 -6.85 17.17 -14.24
CA ASP A 60 -6.55 17.47 -12.83
C ASP A 60 -6.20 16.17 -12.06
N PRO A 61 -5.02 15.59 -12.32
CA PRO A 61 -4.64 14.30 -11.74
C PRO A 61 -4.31 14.44 -10.25
N ALA A 62 -4.89 13.57 -9.43
CA ALA A 62 -4.57 13.44 -8.02
C ALA A 62 -3.19 12.78 -7.86
N ILE A 63 -2.13 13.59 -7.86
CA ILE A 63 -0.73 13.13 -7.91
C ILE A 63 -0.39 12.12 -6.81
N ALA A 64 -0.83 12.39 -5.57
CA ALA A 64 -0.58 11.50 -4.44
C ALA A 64 -1.21 10.12 -4.65
N GLU A 65 -2.45 10.08 -5.13
CA GLU A 65 -3.16 8.82 -5.40
C GLU A 65 -2.58 8.07 -6.60
N CYS A 66 -2.16 8.80 -7.65
CA CYS A 66 -1.44 8.20 -8.77
C CYS A 66 -0.14 7.51 -8.29
N ILE A 67 0.62 8.17 -7.42
CA ILE A 67 1.83 7.59 -6.83
C ILE A 67 1.46 6.39 -5.95
N SER A 68 0.42 6.49 -5.11
CA SER A 68 -0.02 5.39 -4.25
C SER A 68 -0.33 4.13 -5.06
N VAL A 69 -1.09 4.25 -6.15
CA VAL A 69 -1.41 3.15 -7.06
C VAL A 69 -0.15 2.50 -7.64
N LEU A 70 0.84 3.31 -8.04
CA LEU A 70 2.03 2.83 -8.73
C LEU A 70 3.12 2.31 -7.78
N ALA A 71 3.30 2.97 -6.64
CA ALA A 71 4.36 2.75 -5.69
C ALA A 71 3.99 1.77 -4.57
N ALA A 72 2.72 1.34 -4.49
CA ALA A 72 2.31 0.29 -3.57
C ALA A 72 3.26 -0.91 -3.71
N PRO A 73 3.98 -1.29 -2.63
CA PRO A 73 5.00 -2.31 -2.70
C PRO A 73 4.37 -3.64 -3.10
N ALA A 74 4.98 -4.32 -4.06
CA ALA A 74 4.70 -5.73 -4.29
C ALA A 74 5.00 -6.51 -3.01
N GLN A 75 4.33 -7.65 -2.81
CA GLN A 75 4.68 -8.53 -1.69
C GLN A 75 6.16 -8.92 -1.79
N ILE A 76 6.93 -8.56 -0.77
CA ILE A 76 8.32 -8.97 -0.63
C ILE A 76 8.32 -10.31 0.11
N PRO A 77 8.83 -11.41 -0.47
CA PRO A 77 8.85 -12.70 0.19
C PRO A 77 9.52 -12.64 1.57
N GLY A 78 8.84 -13.14 2.59
CA GLY A 78 9.32 -13.10 3.98
C GLY A 78 9.07 -11.78 4.72
N CYS A 79 8.51 -10.77 4.05
CA CYS A 79 8.09 -9.52 4.69
C CYS A 79 6.58 -9.42 4.76
N MET A 80 6.09 -8.80 5.84
CA MET A 80 4.70 -8.36 5.95
C MET A 80 4.71 -6.83 5.87
N PRO A 81 4.09 -6.20 4.86
CA PRO A 81 4.00 -4.74 4.83
C PRO A 81 3.12 -4.26 6.00
N GLU A 82 3.71 -3.50 6.91
CA GLU A 82 2.98 -2.94 8.07
C GLU A 82 2.39 -1.56 7.80
N ARG A 83 3.08 -0.74 7.00
CA ARG A 83 2.68 0.62 6.64
C ARG A 83 3.17 0.97 5.23
N PHE A 84 2.32 1.62 4.47
CA PHE A 84 2.66 2.28 3.21
C PHE A 84 2.05 3.68 3.21
N GLU A 85 2.85 4.69 2.92
CA GLU A 85 2.40 6.09 2.90
C GLU A 85 3.08 6.86 1.79
N VAL A 86 2.31 7.74 1.13
CA VAL A 86 2.81 8.71 0.17
C VAL A 86 2.63 10.09 0.79
N ARG A 87 3.72 10.86 0.84
CA ARG A 87 3.72 12.22 1.41
C ARG A 87 4.41 13.15 0.42
N GLU A 88 3.87 14.35 0.26
CA GLU A 88 4.58 15.41 -0.45
C GLU A 88 5.83 15.80 0.34
N ALA A 89 7.00 15.72 -0.31
CA ALA A 89 8.28 16.02 0.32
C ALA A 89 8.42 17.49 0.73
N ASN A 90 7.54 18.37 0.22
CA ASN A 90 7.61 19.81 0.45
C ASN A 90 6.22 20.45 0.61
N GLY A 91 5.43 19.93 1.56
CA GLY A 91 4.19 20.57 1.98
C GLY A 91 4.41 21.40 3.25
N VAL A 92 4.37 22.73 3.14
CA VAL A 92 3.92 23.58 4.26
C VAL A 92 2.65 22.93 4.80
N ALA A 93 2.69 22.45 6.04
CA ALA A 93 1.64 21.64 6.65
C ALA A 93 0.24 22.20 6.35
N ARG A 94 -0.44 21.62 5.37
CA ARG A 94 -1.90 21.66 5.28
C ARG A 94 -2.34 20.27 5.66
N SER A 95 -2.80 20.17 6.90
CA SER A 95 -3.31 18.97 7.54
C SER A 95 -4.28 18.22 6.61
N GLY A 96 -3.83 17.13 6.00
CA GLY A 96 -4.67 16.38 5.07
C GLY A 96 -3.99 15.21 4.36
N GLY A 97 -2.99 14.56 4.99
CA GLY A 97 -2.43 13.33 4.43
C GLY A 97 -3.38 12.16 4.65
N THR A 98 -3.81 11.51 3.56
CA THR A 98 -4.61 10.26 3.62
C THR A 98 -3.74 9.12 4.13
N VAL A 99 -4.10 8.58 5.30
CA VAL A 99 -3.50 7.36 5.83
C VAL A 99 -4.34 6.18 5.34
N VAL A 100 -3.84 5.44 4.35
CA VAL A 100 -4.47 4.19 3.92
C VAL A 100 -3.98 3.06 4.83
N GLN A 101 -4.83 2.65 5.77
CA GLN A 101 -4.54 1.52 6.65
C GLN A 101 -4.88 0.21 5.92
N LEU A 102 -3.87 -0.53 5.50
CA LEU A 102 -4.07 -1.84 4.88
C LEU A 102 -4.68 -2.79 5.93
N ALA A 103 -5.89 -3.29 5.64
CA ALA A 103 -6.64 -4.16 6.53
C ALA A 103 -5.80 -5.39 6.89
N GLN A 104 -5.63 -5.63 8.19
CA GLN A 104 -4.98 -6.82 8.71
C GLN A 104 -5.81 -8.04 8.31
N ALA A 105 -5.22 -8.90 7.48
CA ALA A 105 -5.81 -10.19 7.12
C ALA A 105 -5.97 -11.02 8.40
N GLN A 106 -7.21 -11.06 8.92
CA GLN A 106 -7.57 -11.88 10.06
C GLN A 106 -7.41 -13.33 9.64
N ARG A 107 -6.47 -14.03 10.28
CA ARG A 107 -6.33 -15.48 10.21
C ARG A 107 -7.60 -16.11 10.76
N THR A 108 -8.54 -16.50 9.90
CA THR A 108 -9.59 -17.43 10.29
C THR A 108 -8.95 -18.80 10.44
N ALA A 109 -8.81 -19.24 11.68
CA ALA A 109 -8.41 -20.59 12.03
C ALA A 109 -9.42 -21.60 11.46
N VAL A 110 -8.94 -22.59 10.71
CA VAL A 110 -9.69 -23.81 10.43
C VAL A 110 -9.52 -24.71 11.65
N GLY A 111 -10.64 -24.97 12.33
CA GLY A 111 -10.80 -26.08 13.28
C GLY A 111 -11.39 -27.30 12.60
#